data_AF-A0A8S2SB48-F1
#
_entry.id   AF-A0A8S2SB48-F1
#
_cell.length_a   1.000
_cell.length_b   1.000
_cell.length_c   1.000
_cell.angle_alpha   90.00
_cell.angle_beta   90.00
_cell.angle_gamma   90.00
#
_symmetry.space_group_name_H-M   'P 1'
#
loop_
_entity.id
_entity.type
_entity.pdbx_description
1 polymer ?
#
loop_
_entity_poly.entity_id
_entity_poly.type
_entity_poly.pdbx_seq_one_letter_code
_entity_poly.pdbx_strand_id
1 'polypeptide(L)'
;LTPLEACVHAFFDELRDPDTRLPNGSLPPLFNFSQQEININPSLNSRLLPSHLQGQQAVSTGGNAVSLTTSTTANAAATGVNTAGTSAITPNTNEKP
;
A
#
# COMPACT_ATOMS: atom_id res chain seq x y z
N LEU A 1 -6.10 -22.36 26.77
CA LEU A 1 -5.44 -21.69 25.63
C LEU A 1 -6.41 -21.72 24.46
N THR A 2 -6.98 -20.57 24.12
CA THR A 2 -7.76 -20.41 22.90
C THR A 2 -6.82 -20.28 21.69
N PRO A 3 -7.30 -20.50 20.45
CA PRO A 3 -6.44 -20.36 19.27
C PRO A 3 -5.76 -18.99 19.16
N LEU A 4 -6.47 -17.89 19.45
CA LEU A 4 -5.91 -16.52 19.44
C LEU A 4 -4.86 -16.30 20.54
N GLU A 5 -5.07 -16.87 21.73
CA GLU A 5 -4.07 -16.83 22.80
C GLU A 5 -2.81 -17.62 22.42
N ALA A 6 -2.96 -18.74 21.72
CA ALA A 6 -1.83 -19.51 21.20
C ALA A 6 -1.05 -18.70 20.16
N CYS A 7 -1.74 -17.95 19.30
CA CYS A 7 -1.08 -17.08 18.32
C CYS A 7 -0.16 -16.07 19.00
N VAL A 8 -0.56 -15.44 20.12
CA VAL A 8 0.25 -14.46 20.88
C VAL A 8 1.29 -15.06 21.83
N HIS A 9 1.53 -16.37 21.74
CA HIS A 9 2.51 -17.07 22.56
C HIS A 9 3.94 -16.75 22.09
N ALA A 10 4.88 -16.78 23.05
CA ALA A 10 6.29 -16.42 22.83
C ALA A 10 7.00 -17.33 21.81
N PHE A 11 6.51 -18.56 21.63
CA PHE A 11 6.99 -19.48 20.61
C PHE A 11 6.90 -18.91 19.19
N PHE A 12 5.93 -18.02 18.93
CA PHE A 12 5.75 -17.35 17.64
C PHE A 12 6.34 -15.94 17.59
N ASP A 13 7.12 -15.50 18.59
CA ASP A 13 7.70 -14.15 18.58
C ASP A 13 8.68 -13.94 17.43
N GLU A 14 9.42 -14.98 17.03
CA GLU A 14 10.30 -14.93 15.85
C GLU A 14 9.51 -14.58 14.59
N LEU A 15 8.28 -15.08 14.43
CA LEU A 15 7.45 -14.77 13.26
C LEU A 15 6.99 -13.30 13.22
N ARG A 16 7.06 -12.58 14.34
CA ARG A 16 6.74 -11.15 14.44
C ARG A 16 7.94 -10.25 14.20
N ASP A 17 9.14 -10.81 14.14
CA ASP A 17 10.34 -10.03 13.88
C ASP A 17 10.36 -9.67 12.38
N PRO A 18 10.48 -8.36 12.03
CA PRO A 18 10.57 -7.94 10.64
C PRO A 18 11.78 -8.53 9.89
N ASP A 19 12.79 -9.08 10.57
CA ASP A 19 13.98 -9.68 9.96
C ASP A 19 13.85 -11.19 9.73
N THR A 20 12.81 -11.85 10.27
CA THR A 20 12.64 -13.30 10.13
C THR A 20 12.29 -13.71 8.71
N ARG A 21 13.05 -14.67 8.18
CA ARG A 21 12.89 -15.19 6.81
C ARG A 21 12.98 -16.70 6.81
N LEU A 22 12.30 -17.34 5.85
CA LEU A 22 12.52 -18.76 5.61
C LEU A 22 13.89 -18.95 4.95
N PRO A 23 14.51 -20.14 5.09
CA PRO A 23 15.72 -20.49 4.35
C PRO A 23 15.59 -20.33 2.82
N ASN A 24 14.36 -20.36 2.30
CA ASN A 24 14.05 -20.24 0.88
C ASN A 24 13.36 -18.92 0.47
N GLY A 25 13.18 -17.95 1.37
CA GLY A 25 12.58 -16.66 1.01
C GLY A 25 11.75 -16.00 2.11
N SER A 26 10.68 -15.30 1.72
CA SER A 26 9.82 -14.54 2.62
C SER A 26 8.74 -15.41 3.28
N LEU A 27 8.34 -15.03 4.50
CA LEU A 27 7.18 -15.61 5.16
C LEU A 27 5.89 -15.36 4.33
N PRO A 28 4.94 -16.31 4.31
CA PRO A 28 3.61 -16.04 3.79
C PRO A 28 2.89 -14.97 4.64
N PRO A 29 1.73 -14.43 4.23
CA PRO A 29 0.94 -13.54 5.06
C PRO A 29 0.57 -14.20 6.40
N LEU A 30 1.07 -13.66 7.51
CA LEU A 30 0.86 -14.23 8.85
C LEU A 30 -0.10 -13.41 9.72
N PHE A 31 -0.27 -12.12 9.42
CA PHE A 31 -0.95 -11.16 10.29
C PHE A 31 -2.11 -10.43 9.59
N ASN A 32 -2.67 -11.05 8.54
CA ASN A 32 -3.79 -10.55 7.75
C ASN A 32 -5.14 -10.99 8.34
N PHE A 33 -5.35 -10.75 9.64
CA PHE A 33 -6.59 -11.08 10.32
C PHE A 33 -7.76 -10.23 9.80
N SER A 34 -8.92 -10.85 9.65
CA SER A 34 -10.17 -10.15 9.34
C SER A 34 -10.67 -9.31 10.53
N GLN A 35 -11.57 -8.36 10.25
CA GLN A 35 -12.18 -7.55 11.30
C GLN A 35 -12.91 -8.40 12.34
N GLN A 36 -13.53 -9.49 11.90
CA GLN A 36 -14.23 -10.45 12.75
C GLN A 36 -13.25 -11.10 13.73
N GLU A 37 -12.09 -11.56 13.26
CA GLU A 37 -11.05 -12.19 14.12
C GLU A 37 -10.47 -11.20 15.13
N ILE A 38 -10.19 -9.97 14.68
CA ILE A 38 -9.68 -8.87 15.51
C ILE A 38 -10.68 -8.41 16.59
N ASN A 39 -11.99 -8.57 16.33
CA ASN A 39 -13.05 -8.24 17.29
C ASN A 39 -13.29 -9.33 18.34
N ILE A 40 -12.78 -10.56 18.16
CA ILE A 40 -12.98 -11.65 19.14
C ILE A 40 -12.35 -11.31 20.48
N ASN A 41 -11.15 -10.71 20.47
CA ASN A 41 -10.49 -10.27 21.70
C ASN A 41 -9.59 -9.05 21.43
N PRO A 42 -10.13 -7.82 21.57
CA PRO A 42 -9.40 -6.62 21.20
C PRO A 42 -8.14 -6.36 22.05
N SER A 43 -8.09 -6.92 23.27
CA SER A 43 -6.95 -6.82 24.17
C SER A 43 -5.69 -7.49 23.59
N LEU A 44 -5.85 -8.48 22.70
CA LEU A 44 -4.72 -9.20 22.08
C LEU A 44 -4.23 -8.56 20.79
N ASN A 45 -4.93 -7.58 20.23
CA ASN A 45 -4.63 -7.00 18.91
C ASN A 45 -3.22 -6.40 18.83
N SER A 46 -2.71 -5.83 19.92
CA SER A 46 -1.34 -5.28 19.93
C SER A 46 -0.25 -6.35 19.83
N ARG A 47 -0.55 -7.61 20.20
CA ARG A 47 0.35 -8.76 20.02
C ARG A 47 0.07 -9.54 18.72
N LEU A 48 -1.16 -9.51 18.23
CA LEU A 48 -1.55 -10.14 16.97
C LEU A 48 -1.11 -9.32 15.76
N LEU A 49 -1.10 -8.00 15.85
CA LEU A 49 -0.71 -7.08 14.77
C LEU A 49 0.56 -6.31 15.18
N PRO A 50 1.75 -6.76 14.73
CA PRO A 50 3.00 -6.05 14.94
C PRO A 50 2.93 -4.60 14.44
N SER A 51 3.60 -3.68 15.15
CA SER A 51 3.60 -2.25 14.86
C SER A 51 4.12 -1.90 13.45
N HIS A 52 5.05 -2.69 12.90
CA HIS A 52 5.54 -2.50 11.53
C HIS A 52 4.50 -2.87 10.45
N LEU A 53 3.43 -3.59 10.79
CA LEU A 53 2.37 -4.00 9.87
C LEU A 53 1.12 -3.11 9.92
N GLN A 54 0.98 -2.29 10.97
CA GLN A 54 -0.17 -1.40 11.14
C GLN A 54 -0.31 -0.37 10.01
N GLY A 55 0.78 -0.03 9.30
CA GLY A 55 0.75 0.81 8.10
C GLY A 55 0.68 0.05 6.77
N GLN A 56 0.92 -1.26 6.75
CA GLN A 56 1.00 -2.06 5.51
C GLN A 56 -0.34 -2.65 5.05
N GLN A 57 -1.36 -2.72 5.92
CA GLN A 57 -2.68 -3.26 5.56
C GLN A 57 -3.43 -2.43 4.50
N ALA A 58 -2.90 -1.27 4.09
CA ALA A 58 -3.47 -0.43 3.04
C ALA A 58 -3.09 -0.85 1.60
N VAL A 59 -2.15 -1.79 1.38
CA VAL A 59 -1.72 -2.20 0.03
C VAL A 59 -1.85 -3.70 -0.15
N SER A 60 -3.08 -4.17 -0.37
CA SER A 60 -3.41 -5.43 -1.05
C SER A 60 -4.89 -5.44 -1.44
N THR A 61 -5.33 -4.44 -2.22
CA THR A 61 -6.61 -4.51 -2.94
C THR A 61 -6.31 -4.64 -4.43
N GLY A 62 -6.43 -5.87 -4.93
CA GLY A 62 -6.84 -6.27 -6.28
C GLY A 62 -6.28 -5.54 -7.52
N GLY A 63 -5.65 -6.34 -8.39
CA GLY A 63 -5.95 -6.30 -9.83
C GLY A 63 -4.94 -5.58 -10.75
N ASN A 64 -4.30 -6.37 -11.62
CA ASN A 64 -3.72 -6.02 -12.92
C ASN A 64 -3.29 -4.55 -13.15
N ALA A 65 -1.99 -4.28 -13.00
CA ALA A 65 -1.32 -3.25 -13.77
C ALA A 65 -0.37 -3.94 -14.76
N VAL A 66 -0.84 -4.18 -15.99
CA VAL A 66 0.06 -4.30 -17.15
C VAL A 66 0.73 -2.94 -17.30
N SER A 67 1.89 -2.74 -16.68
CA SER A 67 2.74 -1.59 -16.95
C SER A 67 3.69 -1.97 -18.08
N LEU A 68 3.16 -1.98 -19.31
CA LEU A 68 3.97 -1.95 -20.52
C LEU A 68 4.47 -0.50 -20.66
N THR A 69 5.64 -0.22 -20.11
CA THR A 69 6.35 1.03 -20.40
C THR A 69 7.68 0.68 -21.05
N THR A 70 7.66 0.64 -22.38
CA THR A 70 8.85 0.78 -23.21
C THR A 70 9.45 2.15 -22.91
N SER A 71 10.42 2.22 -22.00
CA SER A 71 11.23 3.42 -21.79
C SER A 71 12.45 3.35 -22.71
N THR A 72 12.24 3.75 -23.96
CA THR A 72 13.29 4.24 -24.83
C THR A 72 13.68 5.62 -24.32
N THR A 73 14.86 5.81 -23.72
CA THR A 73 15.45 7.15 -23.62
C THR A 73 16.97 7.09 -23.60
N ALA A 74 17.57 7.14 -24.78
CA ALA A 74 18.95 7.59 -24.98
C ALA A 74 18.92 8.87 -25.84
N ASN A 75 19.16 10.00 -25.16
CA ASN A 75 19.96 11.15 -25.57
C ASN A 75 20.05 11.51 -27.08
N ALA A 76 19.54 12.70 -27.48
CA ALA A 76 20.33 13.80 -28.06
C ALA A 76 19.52 14.77 -28.94
N ALA A 77 19.73 16.07 -28.66
CA ALA A 77 19.83 17.20 -29.60
C ALA A 77 18.58 17.80 -30.28
N ALA A 78 18.54 19.15 -30.18
CA ALA A 78 18.22 20.13 -31.23
C ALA A 78 16.91 20.95 -31.12
N THR A 79 17.09 22.21 -30.70
CA THR A 79 16.56 23.46 -31.30
C THR A 79 15.08 23.60 -31.68
N GLY A 80 14.42 24.62 -31.11
CA GLY A 80 13.20 25.19 -31.70
C GLY A 80 12.50 26.23 -30.84
N VAL A 81 12.75 27.50 -31.12
CA VAL A 81 12.10 28.72 -30.57
C VAL A 81 10.58 28.70 -30.82
N ASN A 82 9.78 29.36 -29.95
CA ASN A 82 8.78 30.39 -30.33
C ASN A 82 7.97 30.91 -29.14
N THR A 83 8.04 32.23 -28.98
CA THR A 83 7.38 33.11 -28.02
C THR A 83 6.06 33.64 -28.61
N ALA A 84 5.12 34.00 -27.73
CA ALA A 84 4.05 35.02 -27.88
C ALA A 84 2.59 34.55 -28.11
N GLY A 85 1.69 35.18 -27.33
CA GLY A 85 0.28 35.40 -27.67
C GLY A 85 -0.73 34.93 -26.60
N THR A 86 -0.92 35.63 -25.48
CA THR A 86 -2.01 36.61 -25.19
C THR A 86 -3.46 36.15 -25.37
N SER A 87 -4.23 36.32 -24.26
CA SER A 87 -5.68 36.66 -24.19
C SER A 87 -6.67 35.51 -24.44
N ALA A 88 -7.79 35.33 -23.73
CA ALA A 88 -8.53 36.18 -22.80
C ALA A 88 -9.39 35.32 -21.86
N ILE A 89 -9.66 35.86 -20.67
CA ILE A 89 -10.62 35.34 -19.68
C ILE A 89 -12.01 35.84 -20.07
N THR A 90 -13.01 34.97 -20.17
CA THR A 90 -14.42 35.36 -20.11
C THR A 90 -15.16 34.52 -19.05
N PRO A 91 -15.75 35.15 -18.02
CA PRO A 91 -16.64 34.48 -17.10
C PRO A 91 -18.04 34.38 -17.73
N ASN A 92 -18.62 33.18 -17.78
CA ASN A 92 -19.97 32.99 -18.31
C ASN A 92 -21.02 33.45 -17.28
N THR A 93 -21.77 34.49 -17.61
CA THR A 93 -22.83 35.11 -16.80
C THR A 93 -24.22 34.70 -17.33
N ASN A 94 -24.96 33.95 -16.49
CA ASN A 94 -26.36 34.16 -16.08
C ASN A 94 -27.55 34.25 -17.09
N GLU A 95 -28.60 33.47 -16.79
CA GLU A 95 -30.07 33.74 -16.91
C GLU A 95 -30.76 33.89 -18.30
N LYS A 96 -31.75 33.02 -18.67
CA LYS A 96 -33.24 33.00 -18.40
C LYS A 96 -34.03 33.77 -19.52
N PRO A 97 -35.31 33.51 -19.96
CA PRO A 97 -36.60 33.06 -19.34
C PRO A 97 -37.01 31.60 -19.49
#